data_AF-A0A813RKR4-F1
#
_entry.id   AF-A0A813RKR4-F1
#
_cell.length_a   1.000
_cell.length_b   1.000
_cell.length_c   1.000
_cell.angle_alpha   90.00
_cell.angle_beta   90.00
_cell.angle_gamma   90.00
#
_symmetry.space_group_name_H-M   'P 1'
#
loop_
_entity.id
_entity.type
_entity.pdbx_description
1 polymer ?
#
loop_
_entity_poly.entity_id
_entity_poly.type
_entity_poly.pdbx_seq_one_letter_code
_entity_poly.pdbx_strand_id
1 'polypeptide(L)'
;MSKPNRFFGPSENFKYVLMATNIDEKDNKFYYFYLPFCAEAWKKLGFKTVILLISTKEVDLENLKIDNQPAMKTIEYLKKLDCKLIVIKSDKNYGKITSMVSRLFAGAITELNDEDYIMTSDSDLIPISKSYYNTESHDAITVWNAFCCGSYQLKNKNYEMYPMGHIGMKKKHWREVMNFNKETKINSESVRILVGDNMGNHLFKEDDKIARGDPTWFADQTILSKQISIYVNELNRTELIKKKFTGIRYDRIYSDSELIKLANDSYDQLTDFHAFHSDFSEKWPIMENLFKRLFDNITFNSLLGYFKDFKNS
;
A
#
# COMPACT_ATOMS: atom_id res chain seq x y z
N MET A 1 40.13 -26.50 -0.52
CA MET A 1 39.48 -25.42 0.23
C MET A 1 37.97 -25.53 0.03
N SER A 2 37.26 -26.10 1.01
CA SER A 2 35.81 -26.25 1.01
C SER A 2 35.14 -24.92 1.38
N LYS A 3 34.19 -24.45 0.58
CA LYS A 3 33.35 -23.29 0.91
C LYS A 3 32.55 -23.59 2.20
N PRO A 4 32.41 -22.64 3.13
CA PRO A 4 31.62 -22.87 4.32
C PRO A 4 30.14 -22.94 3.95
N ASN A 5 29.50 -24.06 4.30
CA ASN A 5 28.05 -24.18 4.36
C ASN A 5 27.53 -23.13 5.35
N ARG A 6 26.90 -22.07 4.84
CA ARG A 6 26.05 -21.22 5.66
C ARG A 6 24.78 -22.01 5.95
N PHE A 7 24.72 -22.58 7.15
CA PHE A 7 23.46 -23.00 7.75
C PHE A 7 22.57 -21.75 7.83
N PHE A 8 21.58 -21.66 6.93
CA PHE A 8 20.45 -20.78 7.16
C PHE A 8 19.66 -21.41 8.32
N GLY A 9 19.63 -20.72 9.47
CA GLY A 9 18.67 -21.04 10.52
C GLY A 9 17.23 -20.97 9.98
N PRO A 10 16.22 -21.38 10.78
CA PRO A 10 14.82 -21.24 10.37
C PRO A 10 14.60 -19.80 9.90
N SER A 11 14.12 -19.63 8.66
CA SER A 11 13.89 -18.32 8.06
C SER A 11 13.06 -17.47 9.02
N GLU A 12 13.60 -16.35 9.48
CA GLU A 12 12.81 -15.41 10.27
C GLU A 12 11.60 -14.97 9.44
N ASN A 13 10.39 -15.21 9.96
CA ASN A 13 9.17 -14.72 9.32
C ASN A 13 9.11 -13.21 9.51
N PHE A 14 9.07 -12.47 8.40
CA PHE A 14 9.01 -11.02 8.43
C PHE A 14 7.59 -10.50 8.25
N LYS A 15 7.34 -9.30 8.77
CA LYS A 15 6.13 -8.53 8.47
C LYS A 15 6.46 -7.51 7.39
N TYR A 16 5.66 -7.44 6.34
CA TYR A 16 5.79 -6.49 5.26
C TYR A 16 4.54 -5.63 5.15
N VAL A 17 4.75 -4.35 4.83
CA VAL A 17 3.71 -3.54 4.22
C VAL A 17 3.95 -3.49 2.71
N LEU A 18 2.88 -3.64 1.93
CA LEU A 18 2.88 -3.53 0.48
C LEU A 18 2.12 -2.27 0.05
N MET A 19 2.82 -1.36 -0.60
CA MET A 19 2.25 -0.17 -1.24
C MET A 19 2.47 -0.23 -2.75
N ALA A 20 1.65 0.49 -3.50
CA ALA A 20 1.81 0.64 -4.94
C ALA A 20 1.57 2.09 -5.34
N THR A 21 2.32 2.59 -6.32
CA THR A 21 2.12 3.93 -6.88
C THR A 21 2.51 3.97 -8.34
N ASN A 22 1.79 4.78 -9.13
CA ASN A 22 2.25 5.17 -10.46
C ASN A 22 3.32 6.25 -10.34
N ILE A 23 4.51 6.01 -10.89
CA ILE A 23 5.63 6.97 -10.86
C ILE A 23 5.74 7.83 -12.13
N ASP A 24 4.87 7.62 -13.12
CA ASP A 24 4.84 8.45 -14.33
C ASP A 24 3.95 9.70 -14.17
N GLU A 25 2.99 9.67 -13.26
CA GLU A 25 2.00 10.73 -13.06
C GLU A 25 2.61 11.95 -12.35
N LYS A 26 2.95 12.99 -13.11
CA LYS A 26 3.51 14.24 -12.58
C LYS A 26 2.47 15.06 -11.79
N ASP A 27 1.22 15.05 -12.22
CA ASP A 27 0.14 15.82 -11.56
C ASP A 27 -0.27 15.21 -10.22
N ASN A 28 -0.12 13.90 -10.06
CA ASN A 28 -0.42 13.16 -8.82
C ASN A 28 0.85 12.76 -8.07
N LYS A 29 1.89 13.61 -8.15
CA LYS A 29 3.19 13.35 -7.52
C LYS A 29 3.16 13.12 -6.02
N PHE A 30 2.09 13.57 -5.36
CA PHE A 30 1.88 13.36 -3.93
C PHE A 30 1.83 11.86 -3.56
N TYR A 31 1.33 10.97 -4.43
CA TYR A 31 1.26 9.53 -4.11
C TYR A 31 2.64 8.89 -3.93
N TYR A 32 3.64 9.27 -4.74
CA TYR A 32 5.00 8.79 -4.53
C TYR A 32 5.80 9.68 -3.57
N PHE A 33 5.45 10.96 -3.45
CA PHE A 33 6.05 11.86 -2.45
C PHE A 33 6.00 11.26 -1.04
N TYR A 34 4.86 10.69 -0.62
CA TYR A 34 4.71 10.18 0.75
C TYR A 34 5.39 8.84 1.03
N LEU A 35 5.87 8.12 0.01
CA LEU A 35 6.40 6.77 0.21
C LEU A 35 7.53 6.68 1.25
N PRO A 36 8.53 7.59 1.30
CA PRO A 36 9.56 7.55 2.34
C PRO A 36 9.01 7.76 3.75
N PHE A 37 8.00 8.62 3.91
CA PHE A 37 7.33 8.87 5.18
C PHE A 37 6.54 7.64 5.63
N CYS A 38 5.77 7.04 4.71
CA CYS A 38 5.05 5.79 4.95
C CYS A 38 6.01 4.65 5.32
N ALA A 39 7.13 4.51 4.60
CA ALA A 39 8.11 3.46 4.86
C ALA A 39 8.69 3.54 6.28
N GLU A 40 9.16 4.73 6.70
CA GLU A 40 9.69 4.92 8.05
C GLU A 40 8.61 4.76 9.12
N ALA A 41 7.38 5.21 8.87
CA ALA A 41 6.27 5.03 9.79
C ALA A 41 5.95 3.54 10.00
N TRP A 42 5.84 2.77 8.92
CA TRP A 42 5.63 1.32 8.98
C TRP A 42 6.80 0.57 9.65
N LYS A 43 8.03 1.00 9.41
CA LYS A 43 9.23 0.47 10.06
C LYS A 43 9.21 0.63 11.58
N LYS A 44 8.75 1.77 12.09
CA LYS A 44 8.54 1.97 13.54
C LYS A 44 7.53 1.00 14.13
N LEU A 45 6.55 0.55 13.34
CA LEU A 45 5.56 -0.45 13.72
C LEU A 45 6.08 -1.90 13.59
N GLY A 46 7.31 -2.09 13.09
CA GLY A 46 7.95 -3.40 12.95
C GLY A 46 7.69 -4.07 11.60
N PHE A 47 7.30 -3.31 10.57
CA PHE A 47 7.13 -3.80 9.21
C PHE A 47 8.32 -3.42 8.33
N LYS A 48 8.78 -4.33 7.48
CA LYS A 48 9.59 -4.01 6.30
C LYS A 48 8.69 -3.48 5.19
N THR A 49 9.24 -2.74 4.25
CA THR A 49 8.44 -2.09 3.21
C THR A 49 8.73 -2.65 1.83
N VAL A 50 7.68 -3.06 1.12
CA VAL A 50 7.70 -3.44 -0.30
C VAL A 50 6.88 -2.40 -1.08
N ILE A 51 7.47 -1.87 -2.14
CA ILE A 51 6.84 -0.83 -2.96
C ILE A 51 6.81 -1.29 -4.41
N LEU A 52 5.60 -1.39 -4.96
CA LEU A 52 5.37 -1.61 -6.38
C LEU A 52 5.40 -0.26 -7.09
N LEU A 53 6.42 -0.04 -7.91
CA LEU A 53 6.61 1.15 -8.71
C LEU A 53 6.05 0.88 -10.10
N ILE A 54 4.88 1.42 -10.39
CA ILE A 54 4.21 1.23 -11.68
C ILE A 54 4.73 2.25 -12.67
N SER A 55 5.21 1.80 -13.82
CA SER A 55 5.61 2.69 -14.91
C SER A 55 5.23 2.10 -16.27
N THR A 56 4.78 2.98 -17.16
CA THR A 56 4.58 2.74 -18.60
C THR A 56 5.88 2.86 -19.39
N LYS A 57 6.92 3.45 -18.78
CA LYS A 57 8.24 3.64 -19.37
C LYS A 57 9.19 2.53 -18.90
N GLU A 58 10.37 2.47 -19.50
CA GLU A 58 11.44 1.61 -18.98
C GLU A 58 12.02 2.26 -17.72
N VAL A 59 12.23 1.46 -16.68
CA VAL A 59 12.80 1.92 -15.41
C VAL A 59 13.97 1.03 -15.06
N ASP A 60 15.15 1.62 -15.03
CA ASP A 60 16.37 0.98 -14.56
C ASP A 60 16.64 1.48 -13.14
N LEU A 61 16.29 0.67 -12.14
CA LEU A 61 16.54 1.03 -10.76
C LEU A 61 18.04 1.13 -10.49
N GLU A 62 18.88 0.24 -11.02
CA GLU A 62 20.32 0.20 -10.72
C GLU A 62 21.02 1.48 -11.16
N ASN A 63 20.74 1.91 -12.41
CA ASN A 63 21.32 3.11 -12.99
C ASN A 63 20.46 4.37 -12.78
N LEU A 64 19.37 4.29 -12.01
CA LEU A 64 18.41 5.36 -11.74
C LEU A 64 17.91 6.09 -13.00
N LYS A 65 17.70 5.35 -14.10
CA LYS A 65 17.16 5.92 -15.35
C LYS A 65 15.65 5.99 -15.27
N ILE A 66 15.14 7.13 -14.81
CA ILE A 66 13.70 7.41 -14.64
C ILE A 66 13.39 8.77 -15.27
N ASP A 67 12.46 8.80 -16.22
CA ASP A 67 12.01 10.03 -16.91
C ASP A 67 10.94 10.78 -16.09
N ASN A 68 11.26 11.01 -14.81
CA ASN A 68 10.51 11.82 -13.84
C ASN A 68 11.41 12.14 -12.63
N GLN A 69 11.94 13.37 -12.56
CA GLN A 69 12.92 13.78 -11.55
C GLN A 69 12.40 13.67 -10.10
N PRO A 70 11.18 14.15 -9.76
CA PRO A 70 10.56 13.88 -8.45
C PRO A 70 10.50 12.40 -8.06
N ALA A 71 10.14 11.52 -9.00
CA ALA A 71 10.09 10.08 -8.73
C ALA A 71 11.50 9.50 -8.50
N MET A 72 12.50 9.97 -9.25
CA MET A 72 13.90 9.59 -9.04
C MET A 72 14.36 9.96 -7.62
N LYS A 73 14.05 11.17 -7.13
CA LYS A 73 14.35 11.58 -5.75
C LYS A 73 13.68 10.71 -4.71
N THR A 74 12.43 10.34 -4.94
CA THR A 74 11.71 9.38 -4.09
C THR A 74 12.44 8.04 -4.03
N ILE A 75 12.81 7.49 -5.18
CA ILE A 75 13.45 6.16 -5.30
C ILE A 75 14.85 6.16 -4.70
N GLU A 76 15.65 7.19 -4.93
CA GLU A 76 16.95 7.40 -4.25
C GLU A 76 16.80 7.31 -2.74
N TYR A 77 15.74 7.93 -2.22
CA TYR A 77 15.47 7.95 -0.79
C TYR A 77 15.03 6.58 -0.26
N LEU A 78 14.07 5.94 -0.94
CA LEU A 78 13.59 4.62 -0.55
C LEU A 78 14.70 3.56 -0.53
N LYS A 79 15.66 3.64 -1.45
CA LYS A 79 16.86 2.79 -1.43
C LYS A 79 17.72 3.02 -0.19
N LYS A 80 17.93 4.28 0.23
CA LYS A 80 18.65 4.61 1.47
C LYS A 80 17.94 4.07 2.71
N LEU A 81 16.61 3.96 2.66
CA LEU A 81 15.78 3.41 3.72
C LEU A 81 15.68 1.87 3.70
N ASP A 82 16.45 1.19 2.84
CA ASP A 82 16.43 -0.27 2.68
C ASP A 82 15.04 -0.84 2.34
N CYS A 83 14.25 -0.08 1.56
CA CYS A 83 12.97 -0.54 1.04
C CYS A 83 13.17 -1.54 -0.11
N LYS A 84 12.34 -2.58 -0.18
CA LYS A 84 12.27 -3.46 -1.35
C LYS A 84 11.45 -2.78 -2.44
N LEU A 85 12.08 -2.48 -3.57
CA LEU A 85 11.45 -1.81 -4.71
C LEU A 85 11.27 -2.82 -5.84
N ILE A 86 10.03 -2.92 -6.36
CA ILE A 86 9.70 -3.82 -7.48
C ILE A 86 9.08 -2.95 -8.58
N VAL A 87 9.69 -2.92 -9.76
CA VAL A 87 9.12 -2.22 -10.91
C VAL A 87 8.10 -3.11 -11.59
N ILE A 88 6.90 -2.58 -11.79
CA ILE A 88 5.84 -3.24 -12.55
C ILE A 88 5.66 -2.47 -13.86
N LYS A 89 5.93 -3.16 -14.97
CA LYS A 89 5.64 -2.62 -16.30
C LYS A 89 4.14 -2.57 -16.50
N SER A 90 3.63 -1.37 -16.79
CA SER A 90 2.28 -1.14 -17.25
C SER A 90 2.27 -0.83 -18.74
N ASP A 91 1.23 -1.26 -19.43
CA ASP A 91 0.92 -0.74 -20.76
C ASP A 91 0.49 0.73 -20.66
N LYS A 92 0.66 1.46 -21.77
CA LYS A 92 0.19 2.85 -21.91
C LYS A 92 -1.32 2.91 -21.62
N ASN A 93 -1.76 3.93 -20.87
CA ASN A 93 -3.13 4.14 -20.39
C ASN A 93 -3.66 3.16 -19.34
N TYR A 94 -2.80 2.31 -18.77
CA TYR A 94 -3.18 1.38 -17.71
C TYR A 94 -2.46 1.65 -16.39
N GLY A 95 -1.73 2.75 -16.28
CA GLY A 95 -0.89 3.06 -15.12
C GLY A 95 -1.72 3.15 -13.84
N LYS A 96 -2.88 3.82 -13.90
CA LYS A 96 -3.75 4.02 -12.75
C LYS A 96 -4.37 2.72 -12.27
N ILE A 97 -5.05 1.97 -13.15
CA ILE A 97 -5.68 0.71 -12.75
C ILE A 97 -4.64 -0.32 -12.27
N THR A 98 -3.47 -0.37 -12.91
CA THR A 98 -2.36 -1.23 -12.48
C THR A 98 -1.88 -0.83 -11.08
N SER A 99 -1.75 0.46 -10.79
CA SER A 99 -1.36 0.92 -9.44
C SER A 99 -2.37 0.57 -8.36
N MET A 100 -3.67 0.61 -8.67
CA MET A 100 -4.71 0.24 -7.72
C MET A 100 -4.75 -1.26 -7.46
N VAL A 101 -4.75 -2.07 -8.53
CA VAL A 101 -5.03 -3.52 -8.47
C VAL A 101 -3.78 -4.36 -8.21
N SER A 102 -2.58 -3.87 -8.54
CA SER A 102 -1.32 -4.64 -8.39
C SER A 102 -1.08 -5.15 -6.96
N ARG A 103 -1.60 -4.48 -5.93
CA ARG A 103 -1.49 -4.94 -4.53
C ARG A 103 -2.19 -6.27 -4.28
N LEU A 104 -3.21 -6.63 -5.07
CA LEU A 104 -3.83 -7.95 -5.02
C LEU A 104 -2.84 -9.08 -5.33
N PHE A 105 -1.77 -8.77 -6.06
CA PHE A 105 -0.72 -9.72 -6.43
C PHE A 105 0.34 -9.94 -5.34
N ALA A 106 0.08 -9.56 -4.09
CA ALA A 106 0.97 -9.80 -2.95
C ALA A 106 1.45 -11.27 -2.86
N GLY A 107 0.57 -12.23 -3.18
CA GLY A 107 0.89 -13.67 -3.18
C GLY A 107 1.84 -14.11 -4.30
N ALA A 108 2.00 -13.30 -5.35
CA ALA A 108 2.86 -13.57 -6.50
C ALA A 108 4.26 -12.95 -6.38
N ILE A 109 4.54 -12.19 -5.32
CA ILE A 109 5.88 -11.59 -5.11
C ILE A 109 6.89 -12.69 -4.80
N THR A 110 7.84 -12.91 -5.71
CA THR A 110 8.77 -14.05 -5.66
C THR A 110 9.82 -13.93 -4.54
N GLU A 111 10.12 -12.71 -4.12
CA GLU A 111 11.19 -12.36 -3.19
C GLU A 111 10.77 -12.45 -1.72
N LEU A 112 9.56 -12.93 -1.44
CA LEU A 112 8.98 -13.11 -0.11
C LEU A 112 8.69 -14.59 0.15
N ASN A 113 8.75 -15.00 1.42
CA ASN A 113 8.45 -16.37 1.84
C ASN A 113 6.95 -16.55 2.05
N ASP A 114 6.47 -17.80 1.92
CA ASP A 114 5.05 -18.13 2.07
C ASP A 114 4.49 -17.84 3.47
N GLU A 115 5.37 -17.88 4.48
CA GLU A 115 5.05 -17.58 5.89
C GLU A 115 5.23 -16.11 6.27
N ASP A 116 5.73 -15.25 5.36
CA ASP A 116 5.81 -13.81 5.60
C ASP A 116 4.40 -13.20 5.66
N TYR A 117 4.18 -12.31 6.61
CA TYR A 117 2.90 -11.61 6.77
C TYR A 117 2.92 -10.32 5.97
N ILE A 118 1.97 -10.14 5.05
CA ILE A 118 1.91 -8.97 4.16
C ILE A 118 0.63 -8.21 4.44
N MET A 119 0.76 -6.95 4.87
CA MET A 119 -0.33 -5.99 4.96
C MET A 119 -0.29 -5.04 3.77
N THR A 120 -1.42 -4.74 3.15
CA THR A 120 -1.50 -3.73 2.09
C THR A 120 -1.81 -2.36 2.66
N SER A 121 -1.29 -1.30 2.05
CA SER A 121 -1.51 0.09 2.48
C SER A 121 -1.61 1.01 1.26
N ASP A 122 -2.33 2.12 1.41
CA ASP A 122 -2.33 3.22 0.43
C ASP A 122 -1.06 4.06 0.63
N SER A 123 -0.48 4.60 -0.44
CA SER A 123 0.77 5.37 -0.33
C SER A 123 0.59 6.74 0.32
N ASP A 124 -0.65 7.23 0.42
CA ASP A 124 -1.04 8.45 1.13
C ASP A 124 -1.61 8.18 2.53
N LEU A 125 -1.41 6.98 3.09
CA LEU A 125 -1.87 6.61 4.43
C LEU A 125 -0.70 6.24 5.34
N ILE A 126 -0.31 7.17 6.22
CA ILE A 126 0.84 7.03 7.12
C ILE A 126 0.36 6.49 8.48
N PRO A 127 0.83 5.32 8.95
CA PRO A 127 0.40 4.79 10.25
C PRO A 127 1.02 5.57 11.41
N ILE A 128 0.28 5.72 12.51
CA ILE A 128 0.75 6.39 13.74
C ILE A 128 0.71 5.42 14.92
N SER A 129 -0.43 4.77 15.16
CA SER A 129 -0.62 3.94 16.35
C SER A 129 -0.23 2.48 16.14
N LYS A 130 0.81 2.03 16.84
CA LYS A 130 1.21 0.60 16.86
C LYS A 130 0.13 -0.30 17.43
N SER A 131 -0.59 0.14 18.47
CA SER A 131 -1.61 -0.68 19.14
C SER A 131 -2.78 -1.00 18.21
N TYR A 132 -3.15 -0.06 17.34
CA TYR A 132 -4.20 -0.27 16.35
C TYR A 132 -3.84 -1.38 15.33
N TYR A 133 -2.60 -1.38 14.83
CA TYR A 133 -2.11 -2.32 13.82
C TYR A 133 -1.58 -3.65 14.39
N ASN A 134 -1.86 -3.96 15.65
CA ASN A 134 -1.48 -5.25 16.22
C ASN A 134 -2.26 -6.41 15.57
N THR A 135 -1.52 -7.44 15.15
CA THR A 135 -2.06 -8.69 14.62
C THR A 135 -2.36 -9.65 15.78
N GLU A 136 -3.58 -10.18 15.86
CA GLU A 136 -3.98 -11.16 16.88
C GLU A 136 -3.55 -12.58 16.53
N SER A 137 -3.61 -12.94 15.24
CA SER A 137 -3.13 -14.21 14.71
C SER A 137 -2.49 -13.98 13.33
N HIS A 138 -1.25 -14.45 13.16
CA HIS A 138 -0.57 -14.40 11.86
C HIS A 138 -1.08 -15.44 10.87
N ASP A 139 -1.84 -16.44 11.32
CA ASP A 139 -2.47 -17.44 10.45
C ASP A 139 -3.86 -17.01 9.93
N ALA A 140 -4.49 -16.02 10.58
CA ALA A 140 -5.76 -15.45 10.15
C ALA A 140 -5.58 -14.36 9.09
N ILE A 141 -6.66 -14.10 8.33
CA ILE A 141 -6.78 -12.87 7.56
C ILE A 141 -7.26 -11.78 8.53
N THR A 142 -6.51 -10.68 8.66
CA THR A 142 -6.94 -9.52 9.45
C THR A 142 -7.35 -8.38 8.54
N VAL A 143 -8.55 -7.85 8.76
CA VAL A 143 -9.07 -6.65 8.10
C VAL A 143 -9.20 -5.55 9.14
N TRP A 144 -8.39 -4.51 9.01
CA TRP A 144 -8.53 -3.28 9.79
C TRP A 144 -9.57 -2.37 9.15
N ASN A 145 -10.27 -1.59 9.98
CA ASN A 145 -11.37 -0.75 9.53
C ASN A 145 -12.43 -1.52 8.71
N ALA A 146 -12.74 -2.75 9.12
CA ALA A 146 -13.53 -3.71 8.33
C ALA A 146 -14.98 -3.27 8.04
N PHE A 147 -15.47 -2.22 8.71
CA PHE A 147 -16.85 -1.77 8.64
C PHE A 147 -17.00 -0.39 7.95
N CYS A 148 -15.96 0.12 7.28
CA CYS A 148 -15.99 1.45 6.65
C CYS A 148 -16.84 1.55 5.40
N CYS A 149 -16.91 0.45 4.65
CA CYS A 149 -17.06 0.54 3.20
C CYS A 149 -18.36 -0.12 2.71
N GLY A 150 -19.22 -0.52 3.65
CA GLY A 150 -20.55 -1.06 3.37
C GLY A 150 -20.52 -2.45 2.73
N SER A 151 -21.54 -2.73 1.92
CA SER A 151 -21.68 -3.98 1.17
C SER A 151 -22.11 -3.72 -0.27
N TYR A 152 -21.90 -4.68 -1.15
CA TYR A 152 -22.30 -4.62 -2.55
C TYR A 152 -22.86 -5.96 -3.02
N GLN A 153 -23.75 -5.91 -4.01
CA GLN A 153 -24.37 -7.09 -4.60
C GLN A 153 -23.69 -7.48 -5.91
N LEU A 154 -23.32 -8.75 -6.05
CA LEU A 154 -22.78 -9.31 -7.27
C LEU A 154 -23.40 -10.70 -7.52
N LYS A 155 -24.01 -10.91 -8.69
CA LYS A 155 -24.67 -12.18 -9.07
C LYS A 155 -25.62 -12.70 -7.98
N ASN A 156 -26.49 -11.84 -7.45
CA ASN A 156 -27.46 -12.15 -6.39
C ASN A 156 -26.87 -12.58 -5.04
N LYS A 157 -25.57 -12.38 -4.82
CA LYS A 157 -24.92 -12.52 -3.50
C LYS A 157 -24.51 -11.15 -2.97
N ASN A 158 -24.64 -10.94 -1.67
CA ASN A 158 -24.17 -9.74 -0.99
C ASN A 158 -22.77 -10.01 -0.41
N TYR A 159 -21.86 -9.06 -0.58
CA TYR A 159 -20.49 -9.12 -0.08
C TYR A 159 -20.20 -7.88 0.76
N GLU A 160 -19.60 -8.06 1.93
CA GLU A 160 -18.98 -6.95 2.66
C GLU A 160 -17.82 -6.38 1.84
N MET A 161 -17.63 -5.06 1.85
CA MET A 161 -16.50 -4.41 1.18
C MET A 161 -15.44 -4.06 2.22
N TYR A 162 -14.21 -4.51 1.98
CA TYR A 162 -13.08 -4.26 2.85
C TYR A 162 -12.11 -3.23 2.26
N PRO A 163 -11.55 -2.33 3.09
CA PRO A 163 -10.62 -1.30 2.63
C PRO A 163 -9.26 -1.89 2.23
N MET A 164 -8.87 -1.72 0.97
CA MET A 164 -7.64 -2.30 0.42
C MET A 164 -6.39 -1.89 1.21
N GLY A 165 -6.31 -0.66 1.71
CA GLY A 165 -5.16 -0.15 2.47
C GLY A 165 -5.01 -0.70 3.90
N HIS A 166 -5.77 -1.74 4.28
CA HIS A 166 -5.92 -2.20 5.66
C HIS A 166 -6.18 -3.71 5.76
N ILE A 167 -5.61 -4.52 4.86
CA ILE A 167 -5.81 -5.97 4.87
C ILE A 167 -4.44 -6.64 5.00
N GLY A 168 -4.32 -7.58 5.93
CA GLY A 168 -3.10 -8.34 6.12
C GLY A 168 -3.35 -9.83 6.27
N MET A 169 -2.46 -10.62 5.69
CA MET A 169 -2.44 -12.08 5.80
C MET A 169 -1.08 -12.61 5.35
N LYS A 170 -0.78 -13.89 5.63
CA LYS A 170 0.42 -14.54 5.09
C LYS A 170 0.43 -14.55 3.57
N LYS A 171 1.61 -14.48 2.96
CA LYS A 171 1.79 -14.56 1.50
C LYS A 171 1.09 -15.80 0.90
N LYS A 172 1.14 -16.95 1.57
CA LYS A 172 0.41 -18.16 1.11
C LYS A 172 -1.10 -17.92 1.00
N HIS A 173 -1.70 -17.21 1.96
CA HIS A 173 -3.13 -16.88 1.91
C HIS A 173 -3.42 -15.87 0.80
N TRP A 174 -2.58 -14.84 0.61
CA TRP A 174 -2.72 -13.94 -0.53
C TRP A 174 -2.75 -14.68 -1.87
N ARG A 175 -1.85 -15.67 -2.04
CA ARG A 175 -1.78 -16.49 -3.24
C ARG A 175 -3.03 -17.35 -3.42
N GLU A 176 -3.48 -18.02 -2.36
CA GLU A 176 -4.63 -18.92 -2.42
C GLU A 176 -5.96 -18.18 -2.55
N VAL A 177 -6.16 -17.08 -1.82
CA VAL A 177 -7.35 -16.20 -1.93
C VAL A 177 -7.51 -15.71 -3.36
N MET A 178 -6.42 -15.28 -4.00
CA MET A 178 -6.46 -14.79 -5.37
C MET A 178 -6.34 -15.89 -6.43
N ASN A 179 -6.25 -17.16 -6.01
CA ASN A 179 -6.06 -18.33 -6.88
C ASN A 179 -4.87 -18.17 -7.86
N PHE A 180 -3.77 -17.60 -7.38
CA PHE A 180 -2.55 -17.44 -8.16
C PHE A 180 -1.66 -18.68 -8.06
N ASN A 181 -0.94 -18.97 -9.15
CA ASN A 181 0.09 -19.99 -9.17
C ASN A 181 1.48 -19.33 -9.01
N LYS A 182 2.54 -20.14 -8.90
CA LYS A 182 3.91 -19.64 -8.72
C LYS A 182 4.46 -18.87 -9.93
N GLU A 183 3.81 -19.00 -11.09
CA GLU A 183 4.21 -18.39 -12.36
C GLU A 183 3.43 -17.11 -12.67
N THR A 184 2.45 -16.75 -11.82
CA THR A 184 1.63 -15.55 -12.01
C THR A 184 2.52 -14.32 -12.01
N LYS A 185 2.48 -13.58 -13.11
CA LYS A 185 3.24 -12.33 -13.28
C LYS A 185 2.42 -11.15 -12.79
N ILE A 186 3.11 -10.10 -12.36
CA ILE A 186 2.50 -8.82 -11.99
C ILE A 186 2.78 -7.85 -13.14
N ASN A 187 1.78 -7.61 -13.98
CA ASN A 187 1.85 -6.69 -15.12
C ASN A 187 0.43 -6.23 -15.51
N SER A 188 0.33 -5.27 -16.44
CA SER A 188 -0.94 -4.77 -16.96
C SER A 188 -1.83 -5.89 -17.52
N GLU A 189 -1.29 -6.84 -18.28
CA GLU A 189 -2.05 -7.96 -18.83
C GLU A 189 -2.76 -8.78 -17.75
N SER A 190 -2.03 -9.16 -16.70
CA SER A 190 -2.58 -9.95 -15.58
C SER A 190 -3.61 -9.15 -14.79
N VAL A 191 -3.40 -7.84 -14.61
CA VAL A 191 -4.39 -6.94 -14.01
C VAL A 191 -5.67 -6.89 -14.85
N ARG A 192 -5.56 -6.77 -16.18
CA ARG A 192 -6.71 -6.76 -17.09
C ARG A 192 -7.54 -8.02 -17.00
N ILE A 193 -6.89 -9.18 -17.04
CA ILE A 193 -7.55 -10.49 -16.92
C ILE A 193 -8.29 -10.56 -15.58
N LEU A 194 -7.62 -10.20 -14.48
CA LEU A 194 -8.21 -10.27 -13.15
C LEU A 194 -9.46 -9.37 -13.01
N VAL A 195 -9.39 -8.13 -13.50
CA VAL A 195 -10.52 -7.20 -13.48
C VAL A 195 -11.64 -7.69 -14.39
N GLY A 196 -11.30 -8.13 -15.61
CA GLY A 196 -12.24 -8.68 -16.59
C GLY A 196 -13.02 -9.88 -16.07
N ASP A 197 -12.35 -10.84 -15.44
CA ASP A 197 -12.96 -12.06 -14.90
C ASP A 197 -13.90 -11.80 -13.72
N ASN A 198 -13.65 -10.72 -12.95
CA ASN A 198 -14.41 -10.43 -11.74
C ASN A 198 -15.51 -9.37 -11.92
N MET A 199 -15.28 -8.39 -12.79
CA MET A 199 -16.17 -7.24 -12.99
C MET A 199 -16.79 -7.21 -14.39
N GLY A 200 -16.24 -7.96 -15.34
CA GLY A 200 -16.63 -7.97 -16.74
C GLY A 200 -15.83 -6.98 -17.57
N ASN A 201 -15.41 -7.42 -18.77
CA ASN A 201 -14.57 -6.64 -19.69
C ASN A 201 -15.17 -5.29 -20.09
N HIS A 202 -16.50 -5.13 -20.04
CA HIS A 202 -17.19 -3.89 -20.40
C HIS A 202 -17.01 -2.76 -19.38
N LEU A 203 -16.65 -3.08 -18.13
CA LEU A 203 -16.35 -2.05 -17.11
C LEU A 203 -14.91 -1.56 -17.21
N PHE A 204 -14.06 -2.29 -17.93
CA PHE A 204 -12.66 -1.95 -18.07
C PHE A 204 -12.48 -0.85 -19.12
N LYS A 205 -11.81 0.25 -18.74
CA LYS A 205 -11.59 1.42 -19.59
C LYS A 205 -10.11 1.50 -19.99
N GLU A 206 -9.86 1.60 -21.28
CA GLU A 206 -8.50 1.66 -21.84
C GLU A 206 -7.88 3.08 -21.87
N ASP A 207 -8.54 4.07 -21.27
CA ASP A 207 -8.17 5.48 -21.35
C ASP A 207 -7.57 6.06 -20.06
N ASP A 208 -7.31 5.22 -19.05
CA ASP A 208 -6.81 5.59 -17.70
C ASP A 208 -7.73 6.55 -16.93
N LYS A 209 -8.92 6.88 -17.48
CA LYS A 209 -9.87 7.84 -16.87
C LYS A 209 -10.77 7.15 -15.87
N ILE A 210 -10.19 6.76 -14.75
CA ILE A 210 -10.93 6.25 -13.60
C ILE A 210 -11.22 7.43 -12.67
N ALA A 211 -12.48 7.83 -12.57
CA ALA A 211 -12.92 8.88 -11.66
C ALA A 211 -13.44 8.29 -10.34
N ARG A 212 -13.43 9.08 -9.27
CA ARG A 212 -14.06 8.67 -8.01
C ARG A 212 -15.55 8.39 -8.25
N GLY A 213 -16.02 7.24 -7.79
CA GLY A 213 -17.39 6.78 -8.00
C GLY A 213 -17.59 5.92 -9.25
N ASP A 214 -16.58 5.78 -10.12
CA ASP A 214 -16.57 4.76 -11.16
C ASP A 214 -16.56 3.35 -10.52
N PRO A 215 -17.29 2.35 -11.04
CA PRO A 215 -17.22 0.99 -10.52
C PRO A 215 -15.79 0.44 -10.41
N THR A 216 -14.93 0.76 -11.39
CA THR A 216 -13.51 0.35 -11.38
C THR A 216 -12.65 1.10 -10.37
N TRP A 217 -13.14 2.21 -9.81
CA TRP A 217 -12.49 2.91 -8.69
C TRP A 217 -12.33 2.00 -7.45
N PHE A 218 -13.25 1.05 -7.28
CA PHE A 218 -13.23 0.09 -6.17
C PHE A 218 -12.89 -1.34 -6.64
N ALA A 219 -12.23 -1.48 -7.79
CA ALA A 219 -11.92 -2.79 -8.36
C ALA A 219 -11.11 -3.66 -7.39
N ASP A 220 -10.06 -3.12 -6.78
CA ASP A 220 -9.23 -3.84 -5.82
C ASP A 220 -10.04 -4.33 -4.59
N GLN A 221 -10.83 -3.43 -3.99
CA GLN A 221 -11.67 -3.72 -2.83
C GLN A 221 -12.75 -4.75 -3.15
N THR A 222 -13.48 -4.59 -4.24
CA THR A 222 -14.58 -5.49 -4.64
C THR A 222 -14.08 -6.86 -5.08
N ILE A 223 -12.95 -6.93 -5.77
CA ILE A 223 -12.35 -8.22 -6.16
C ILE A 223 -11.88 -8.94 -4.89
N LEU A 224 -11.06 -8.29 -4.06
CA LEU A 224 -10.49 -8.94 -2.88
C LEU A 224 -11.56 -9.36 -1.87
N SER A 225 -12.55 -8.52 -1.61
CA SER A 225 -13.57 -8.84 -0.60
C SER A 225 -14.43 -10.04 -1.01
N LYS A 226 -14.76 -10.15 -2.30
CA LYS A 226 -15.39 -11.35 -2.87
C LYS A 226 -14.52 -12.58 -2.65
N GLN A 227 -13.22 -12.50 -2.97
CA GLN A 227 -12.31 -13.63 -2.86
C GLN A 227 -12.07 -14.05 -1.41
N ILE A 228 -11.93 -13.10 -0.48
CA ILE A 228 -11.86 -13.38 0.96
C ILE A 228 -13.14 -14.09 1.42
N SER A 229 -14.33 -13.60 1.01
CA SER A 229 -15.60 -14.23 1.38
C SER A 229 -15.68 -15.69 0.91
N ILE A 230 -15.27 -15.98 -0.32
CA ILE A 230 -15.24 -17.36 -0.83
C ILE A 230 -14.24 -18.20 -0.02
N TYR A 231 -13.01 -17.71 0.17
CA TYR A 231 -11.94 -18.45 0.83
C TYR A 231 -12.24 -18.75 2.31
N VAL A 232 -12.83 -17.80 3.03
CA VAL A 232 -13.16 -17.93 4.45
C VAL A 232 -14.51 -18.63 4.63
N ASN A 233 -15.57 -18.16 3.98
CA ASN A 233 -16.94 -18.61 4.30
C ASN A 233 -17.37 -19.84 3.51
N GLU A 234 -16.97 -19.94 2.23
CA GLU A 234 -17.38 -21.06 1.37
C GLU A 234 -16.39 -22.24 1.46
N LEU A 235 -15.09 -21.94 1.54
CA LEU A 235 -14.03 -22.96 1.59
C LEU A 235 -13.49 -23.26 3.00
N ASN A 236 -13.83 -22.45 4.00
CA ASN A 236 -13.42 -22.62 5.41
C ASN A 236 -11.91 -22.85 5.59
N ARG A 237 -11.09 -22.04 4.91
CA ARG A 237 -9.62 -22.23 4.84
C ARG A 237 -8.85 -21.56 5.98
N THR A 238 -9.37 -20.47 6.51
CA THR A 238 -8.78 -19.73 7.63
C THR A 238 -9.82 -18.84 8.31
N GLU A 239 -9.46 -18.29 9.46
CA GLU A 239 -10.27 -17.31 10.19
C GLU A 239 -10.17 -15.91 9.56
N LEU A 240 -11.26 -15.15 9.65
CA LEU A 240 -11.29 -13.72 9.33
C LEU A 240 -11.48 -12.88 10.60
N ILE A 241 -10.45 -12.14 10.97
CA ILE A 241 -10.47 -11.21 12.10
C ILE A 241 -10.83 -9.82 11.57
N LYS A 242 -12.00 -9.32 11.97
CA LYS A 242 -12.53 -8.00 11.57
C LYS A 242 -12.33 -6.99 12.70
N LYS A 243 -11.51 -5.96 12.47
CA LYS A 243 -11.26 -4.89 13.44
C LYS A 243 -12.04 -3.63 13.08
N LYS A 244 -12.74 -3.08 14.08
CA LYS A 244 -13.37 -1.75 13.97
C LYS A 244 -12.28 -0.67 13.98
N PHE A 245 -12.52 0.42 13.26
CA PHE A 245 -11.71 1.62 13.44
C PHE A 245 -11.89 2.13 14.87
N THR A 246 -10.77 2.45 15.53
CA THR A 246 -10.74 3.03 16.87
C THR A 246 -9.71 4.16 16.86
N GLY A 247 -9.92 5.18 17.68
CA GLY A 247 -9.09 6.39 17.69
C GLY A 247 -9.57 7.45 16.70
N ILE A 248 -8.65 8.34 16.34
CA ILE A 248 -8.87 9.49 15.46
C ILE A 248 -7.94 9.39 14.26
N ARG A 249 -8.46 9.57 13.06
CA ARG A 249 -7.62 9.74 11.86
C ARG A 249 -7.18 11.18 11.79
N TYR A 250 -5.89 11.44 11.59
CA TYR A 250 -5.44 12.76 11.17
C TYR A 250 -5.77 12.88 9.69
N ASP A 251 -6.80 13.62 9.31
CA ASP A 251 -7.33 13.58 7.95
C ASP A 251 -7.23 14.94 7.25
N ARG A 252 -6.78 14.93 5.99
CA ARG A 252 -6.73 16.11 5.12
C ARG A 252 -8.06 16.86 4.97
N ILE A 253 -9.20 16.27 5.35
CA ILE A 253 -10.51 16.96 5.35
C ILE A 253 -10.65 18.00 6.48
N TYR A 254 -9.83 17.93 7.52
CA TYR A 254 -9.92 18.86 8.65
C TYR A 254 -9.21 20.19 8.36
N SER A 255 -9.63 21.24 9.05
CA SER A 255 -8.99 22.55 8.97
C SER A 255 -7.59 22.54 9.60
N ASP A 256 -6.72 23.47 9.18
CA ASP A 256 -5.36 23.57 9.73
C ASP A 256 -5.35 23.76 11.25
N SER A 257 -6.32 24.50 11.79
CA SER A 257 -6.44 24.70 13.24
C SER A 257 -6.79 23.42 14.00
N GLU A 258 -7.68 22.60 13.43
CA GLU A 258 -8.05 21.29 14.00
C GLU A 258 -6.88 20.33 13.91
N LEU A 259 -6.16 20.31 12.80
CA LEU A 259 -4.99 19.47 12.60
C LEU A 259 -3.86 19.82 13.57
N ILE A 260 -3.56 21.11 13.77
CA ILE A 260 -2.59 21.56 14.79
C ILE A 260 -3.03 21.09 16.18
N LYS A 261 -4.31 21.27 16.53
CA LYS A 261 -4.86 20.82 17.81
C LYS A 261 -4.73 19.31 17.99
N LEU A 262 -5.07 18.53 16.98
CA LEU A 262 -4.95 17.07 17.02
C LEU A 262 -3.49 16.63 17.22
N ALA A 263 -2.56 17.23 16.48
CA ALA A 263 -1.14 16.94 16.60
C ALA A 263 -0.57 17.31 17.98
N ASN A 264 -1.09 18.35 18.64
CA ASN A 264 -0.57 18.81 19.94
C ASN A 264 -1.25 18.12 21.12
N ASP A 265 -2.58 18.08 21.11
CA ASP A 265 -3.38 17.76 22.30
C ASP A 265 -3.90 16.32 22.29
N SER A 266 -4.01 15.70 21.11
CA SER A 266 -4.66 14.38 20.94
C SER A 266 -3.81 13.36 20.19
N TYR A 267 -2.49 13.57 20.11
CA TYR A 267 -1.60 12.71 19.32
C TYR A 267 -1.68 11.23 19.70
N ASP A 268 -1.76 10.91 20.99
CA ASP A 268 -1.81 9.52 21.46
C ASP A 268 -3.14 8.81 21.10
N GLN A 269 -4.14 9.57 20.65
CA GLN A 269 -5.41 9.05 20.13
C GLN A 269 -5.38 8.88 18.60
N LEU A 270 -4.33 9.35 17.92
CA LEU A 270 -4.22 9.27 16.47
C LEU A 270 -3.86 7.86 16.01
N THR A 271 -4.56 7.37 15.01
CA THR A 271 -4.39 6.03 14.46
C THR A 271 -3.52 6.03 13.21
N ASP A 272 -3.88 6.87 12.24
CA ASP A 272 -3.23 7.03 10.95
C ASP A 272 -3.39 8.48 10.47
N PHE A 273 -2.61 8.85 9.45
CA PHE A 273 -2.68 10.12 8.75
C PHE A 273 -3.04 9.89 7.28
N HIS A 274 -4.20 10.41 6.85
CA HIS A 274 -4.56 10.46 5.44
C HIS A 274 -4.04 11.75 4.81
N ALA A 275 -2.98 11.60 4.02
CA ALA A 275 -2.09 12.67 3.64
C ALA A 275 -2.70 13.65 2.62
N PHE A 276 -2.21 14.88 2.59
CA PHE A 276 -2.69 15.94 1.69
C PHE A 276 -2.42 15.62 0.22
N HIS A 277 -3.27 16.08 -0.69
CA HIS A 277 -3.09 15.82 -2.12
C HIS A 277 -2.24 16.93 -2.77
N SER A 278 -2.80 17.70 -3.69
CA SER A 278 -2.08 18.70 -4.49
C SER A 278 -1.47 19.84 -3.66
N ASP A 279 -1.96 20.08 -2.46
CA ASP A 279 -1.52 21.13 -1.53
C ASP A 279 -0.45 20.68 -0.53
N PHE A 280 0.08 19.46 -0.66
CA PHE A 280 1.04 18.89 0.32
C PHE A 280 2.25 19.80 0.61
N SER A 281 2.75 20.53 -0.38
CA SER A 281 3.90 21.43 -0.19
C SER A 281 3.56 22.66 0.64
N GLU A 282 2.33 23.17 0.53
CA GLU A 282 1.81 24.30 1.31
C GLU A 282 1.46 23.87 2.74
N LYS A 283 1.00 22.61 2.88
CA LYS A 283 0.68 21.98 4.17
C LYS A 283 1.89 21.47 4.94
N TRP A 284 3.12 21.71 4.46
CA TRP A 284 4.33 21.29 5.17
C TRP A 284 4.40 21.75 6.63
N PRO A 285 4.06 23.01 7.00
CA PRO A 285 4.09 23.42 8.41
C PRO A 285 3.18 22.59 9.31
N ILE A 286 2.04 22.13 8.78
CA ILE A 286 1.09 21.26 9.47
C ILE A 286 1.65 19.85 9.61
N MET A 287 2.18 19.30 8.52
CA MET A 287 2.81 17.97 8.53
C MET A 287 4.07 17.94 9.40
N GLU A 288 4.87 18.99 9.40
CA GLU A 288 6.09 19.12 10.18
C GLU A 288 5.79 18.96 11.68
N ASN A 289 4.71 19.57 12.16
CA ASN A 289 4.30 19.43 13.55
C ASN A 289 3.98 17.97 13.92
N LEU A 290 3.22 17.28 13.06
CA LEU A 290 2.91 15.86 13.24
C LEU A 290 4.19 15.00 13.16
N PHE A 291 5.05 15.24 12.17
CA PHE A 291 6.23 14.43 11.90
C PHE A 291 7.33 14.57 12.96
N LYS A 292 7.46 15.73 13.61
CA LYS A 292 8.35 15.88 14.78
C LYS A 292 7.93 15.03 15.97
N ARG A 293 6.65 14.69 16.10
CA ARG A 293 6.15 13.75 17.11
C ARG A 293 6.26 12.31 16.65
N LEU A 294 6.02 12.06 15.36
CA LEU A 294 6.04 10.73 14.79
C LEU A 294 7.44 10.15 14.65
N PHE A 295 8.44 10.95 14.30
CA PHE A 295 9.80 10.49 14.03
C PHE A 295 10.79 11.01 15.07
N ASP A 296 11.85 10.24 15.32
CA ASP A 296 12.97 10.78 16.09
C ASP A 296 13.70 11.87 15.27
N ASN A 297 14.58 12.63 15.93
CA ASN A 297 15.27 13.75 15.30
C ASN A 297 16.12 13.33 14.10
N ILE A 298 16.69 12.13 14.07
CA ILE A 298 17.54 11.67 12.97
C ILE A 298 16.65 11.39 11.76
N THR A 299 15.63 10.55 11.92
CA THR A 299 14.68 10.22 10.84
C THR A 299 13.95 11.47 10.35
N PHE A 300 13.49 12.35 11.25
CA PHE A 300 12.80 13.59 10.88
C PHE A 300 13.69 14.49 10.02
N ASN A 301 14.94 14.75 10.43
CA ASN A 301 15.86 15.60 9.68
C ASN A 301 16.21 14.99 8.32
N SER A 302 16.32 13.67 8.26
CA SER A 302 16.46 12.92 7.02
C SER A 302 15.28 13.24 6.09
N LEU A 303 14.04 12.99 6.53
CA LEU A 303 12.83 13.19 5.75
C LEU A 303 12.60 14.67 5.38
N LEU A 304 13.02 15.61 6.21
CA LEU A 304 13.04 17.04 5.88
C LEU A 304 14.01 17.35 4.74
N GLY A 305 15.18 16.70 4.70
CA GLY A 305 16.11 16.77 3.57
C GLY A 305 15.46 16.27 2.28
N TYR A 306 14.81 15.11 2.35
CA TYR A 306 14.04 14.57 1.23
C TYR A 306 12.97 15.55 0.72
N PHE A 307 12.17 16.14 1.62
CA PHE A 307 11.15 17.11 1.25
C PHE A 307 11.74 18.28 0.47
N LYS A 308 12.87 18.83 0.93
CA LYS A 308 13.57 19.93 0.24
C LYS A 308 14.06 19.52 -1.15
N ASP A 309 14.67 18.34 -1.26
CA ASP A 309 15.17 17.82 -2.55
C ASP A 309 14.02 17.58 -3.54
N PHE A 310 12.92 16.98 -3.08
CA PHE A 310 11.73 16.70 -3.89
C PHE A 310 11.03 17.98 -4.36
N LYS A 311 10.97 19.00 -3.51
CA LYS A 311 10.35 20.29 -3.86
C LYS A 311 11.12 21.02 -4.96
N ASN A 312 12.43 20.81 -5.06
CA ASN A 312 13.31 21.48 -6.01
C ASN A 312 13.49 20.72 -7.34
N SER A 313 12.91 19.53 -7.49
CA SER A 313 12.97 18.68 -8.69
C SER A 313 11.75 18.82 -9.59
#